data_AF-T2INQ7-F1
#
_entry.id   AF-T2INQ7-F1
#
_cell.length_a   1.000
_cell.length_b   1.000
_cell.length_c   1.000
_cell.angle_alpha   90.00
_cell.angle_beta   90.00
_cell.angle_gamma   90.00
#
_symmetry.space_group_name_H-M   'P 1'
#
loop_
_entity.id
_entity.type
_entity.pdbx_description
1 polymer ?
#
loop_
_entity_poly.entity_id
_entity_poly.type
_entity_poly.pdbx_seq_one_letter_code
_entity_poly.pdbx_strand_id
1 'polypeptide(L)'
;MINHKDILKDIKNMTSQLIRVGLSVKQNFPICESLPNQIYEVTYANMQDLSIALKNIKYEEIYDELESNNNFNIKMIDGALIQLLYKYQKKTLISHRLAFFPSPYLESFQNEPEIYEDDEIYADILEKNIMAVPIRFDYDPSAFKEIDHPKSHLTLGQFKNCRIPVSSPITPSLFISFILKLL
;
A
#
# COMPACT_ATOMS: atom_id res chain seq x y z
N MET A 1 -2.08 -23.72 3.12
CA MET A 1 -1.02 -22.70 2.96
C MET A 1 -1.34 -21.89 1.73
N ILE A 2 -1.43 -20.57 1.88
CA ILE A 2 -1.70 -19.63 0.78
C ILE A 2 -0.43 -19.52 -0.07
N ASN A 3 -0.53 -19.79 -1.37
CA ASN A 3 0.60 -19.72 -2.30
C ASN A 3 0.52 -18.48 -3.21
N HIS A 4 1.54 -18.25 -4.03
CA HIS A 4 1.62 -17.08 -4.92
C HIS A 4 0.42 -16.94 -5.89
N LYS A 5 -0.20 -18.05 -6.33
CA LYS A 5 -1.39 -18.02 -7.21
C LYS A 5 -2.62 -17.55 -6.46
N ASP A 6 -2.75 -17.97 -5.19
CA ASP A 6 -3.84 -17.55 -4.32
C ASP A 6 -3.74 -16.04 -4.06
N ILE A 7 -2.53 -15.53 -3.76
CA ILE A 7 -2.27 -14.09 -3.59
C ILE A 7 -2.58 -13.31 -4.87
N LEU A 8 -2.08 -13.77 -6.03
CA LEU A 8 -2.36 -13.12 -7.31
C LEU A 8 -3.88 -13.03 -7.57
N LYS A 9 -4.61 -14.11 -7.29
CA LYS A 9 -6.07 -14.15 -7.42
C LYS A 9 -6.76 -13.19 -6.44
N ASP A 10 -6.30 -13.14 -5.19
CA ASP A 10 -6.82 -12.25 -4.16
C ASP A 10 -6.68 -10.77 -4.59
N ILE A 11 -5.47 -10.37 -5.02
CA ILE A 11 -5.24 -9.01 -5.52
C ILE A 11 -6.16 -8.69 -6.71
N LYS A 12 -6.26 -9.58 -7.70
CA LYS A 12 -7.14 -9.36 -8.88
C LYS A 12 -8.61 -9.20 -8.49
N ASN A 13 -9.10 -10.06 -7.61
CA ASN A 13 -10.49 -10.02 -7.16
C ASN A 13 -10.78 -8.70 -6.43
N MET A 14 -9.90 -8.31 -5.52
CA MET A 14 -10.02 -7.10 -4.73
C MET A 14 -9.92 -5.83 -5.59
N THR A 15 -8.95 -5.75 -6.52
CA THR A 15 -8.88 -4.68 -7.51
C THR A 15 -10.19 -4.58 -8.30
N SER A 16 -10.75 -5.71 -8.74
CA SER A 16 -12.02 -5.73 -9.47
C SER A 16 -13.20 -5.24 -8.63
N GLN A 17 -13.25 -5.57 -7.33
CA GLN A 17 -14.29 -5.06 -6.44
C GLN A 17 -14.15 -3.55 -6.23
N LEU A 18 -12.94 -3.04 -5.98
CA LEU A 18 -12.69 -1.60 -5.80
C LEU A 18 -13.07 -0.80 -7.04
N ILE A 19 -12.78 -1.31 -8.25
CA ILE A 19 -13.26 -0.72 -9.50
C ILE A 19 -14.79 -0.73 -9.55
N ARG A 20 -15.41 -1.87 -9.25
CA ARG A 20 -16.88 -2.05 -9.33
C ARG A 20 -17.65 -1.10 -8.41
N VAL A 21 -17.13 -0.84 -7.21
CA VAL A 21 -17.76 0.08 -6.25
C VAL A 21 -17.34 1.54 -6.45
N GLY A 22 -16.54 1.83 -7.49
CA GLY A 22 -16.13 3.19 -7.83
C GLY A 22 -15.07 3.79 -6.91
N LEU A 23 -14.36 2.99 -6.09
CA LEU A 23 -13.33 3.47 -5.16
C LEU A 23 -11.93 3.57 -5.78
N SER A 24 -11.76 3.16 -7.04
CA SER A 24 -10.46 3.22 -7.74
C SER A 24 -10.54 3.94 -9.08
N VAL A 25 -9.62 4.87 -9.30
CA VAL A 25 -9.54 5.72 -10.51
C VAL A 25 -8.46 5.28 -11.49
N LYS A 26 -7.43 4.55 -11.04
CA LYS A 26 -6.37 4.01 -11.90
C LYS A 26 -5.76 2.75 -11.29
N GLN A 27 -5.39 1.78 -12.12
CA GLN A 27 -4.89 0.48 -11.66
C GLN A 27 -3.74 -0.03 -12.51
N ASN A 28 -2.73 -0.60 -11.86
CA ASN A 28 -1.76 -1.49 -12.49
C ASN A 28 -2.02 -2.90 -11.98
N PHE A 29 -2.63 -3.72 -12.84
CA PHE A 29 -3.04 -5.08 -12.48
C PHE A 29 -1.82 -5.92 -12.07
N PRO A 30 -2.00 -6.82 -11.09
CA PRO A 30 -0.90 -7.62 -10.60
C PRO A 30 -0.45 -8.64 -11.64
N ILE A 31 0.87 -8.81 -11.73
CA ILE A 31 1.55 -9.86 -12.49
C ILE A 31 2.22 -10.82 -11.52
N CYS A 32 2.56 -12.01 -12.01
CA CYS A 32 3.35 -12.98 -11.26
C CYS A 32 4.50 -13.44 -12.13
N GLU A 33 5.72 -13.02 -11.78
CA GLU A 33 6.94 -13.41 -12.49
C GLU A 33 7.55 -14.65 -11.85
N SER A 34 8.02 -15.57 -12.68
CA SER A 34 8.73 -16.76 -12.23
C SER A 34 10.21 -16.56 -12.46
N LEU A 35 10.98 -16.60 -11.38
CA LEU A 35 12.43 -16.44 -11.37
C LEU A 35 13.13 -17.81 -11.15
N PRO A 36 14.46 -17.90 -11.37
CA PRO A 36 15.23 -19.10 -11.01
C PRO A 36 15.04 -19.50 -9.54
N ASN A 37 15.36 -20.75 -9.21
CA ASN A 37 15.22 -21.32 -7.85
C ASN A 37 13.78 -21.38 -7.31
N GLN A 38 12.79 -21.47 -8.20
CA GLN A 38 11.36 -21.53 -7.87
C GLN A 38 10.91 -20.31 -7.04
N ILE A 39 11.46 -19.14 -7.38
CA ILE A 39 11.06 -17.86 -6.79
C ILE A 39 9.91 -17.29 -7.62
N TYR A 40 8.89 -16.78 -6.95
CA TYR A 40 7.73 -16.15 -7.57
C TYR A 40 7.52 -14.76 -6.98
N GLU A 41 7.49 -13.74 -7.82
CA GLU A 41 7.25 -12.35 -7.41
C GLU A 41 5.88 -11.92 -7.92
N VAL A 42 5.00 -11.55 -6.99
CA VAL A 42 3.68 -10.98 -7.31
C VAL A 42 3.79 -9.48 -7.11
N THR A 43 3.77 -8.75 -8.23
CA THR A 43 4.03 -7.30 -8.32
C THR A 43 3.04 -6.69 -9.32
N TYR A 44 3.29 -5.47 -9.78
CA TYR A 44 2.61 -4.84 -10.93
C TYR A 44 3.58 -4.66 -12.11
N ALA A 45 3.04 -4.55 -13.32
CA ALA A 45 3.84 -4.41 -14.53
C ALA A 45 4.72 -3.15 -14.48
N ASN A 46 5.95 -3.27 -15.00
CA ASN A 46 6.94 -2.18 -15.07
C ASN A 46 7.30 -1.56 -13.72
N MET A 47 7.21 -2.33 -12.62
CA MET A 47 7.65 -1.87 -11.31
C MET A 47 9.11 -1.38 -11.39
N GLN A 48 9.31 -0.11 -11.06
CA GLN A 48 10.65 0.48 -10.98
C GLN A 48 11.19 0.40 -9.56
N ASP A 49 12.44 0.85 -9.37
CA ASP A 49 13.08 0.86 -8.06
C ASP A 49 12.30 1.72 -7.05
N LEU A 50 11.89 1.10 -5.95
CA LEU A 50 11.15 1.72 -4.85
C LEU A 50 12.08 2.37 -3.80
N SER A 51 13.37 2.48 -4.08
CA SER A 51 14.37 3.08 -3.19
C SER A 51 14.10 4.55 -2.87
N ILE A 52 13.34 5.27 -3.70
CA ILE A 52 12.89 6.63 -3.40
C ILE A 52 12.14 6.71 -2.06
N ALA A 53 11.30 5.72 -1.76
CA ALA A 53 10.52 5.65 -0.51
C ALA A 53 11.39 5.38 0.74
N LEU A 54 12.71 5.23 0.56
CA LEU A 54 13.69 5.08 1.63
C LEU A 54 14.60 6.32 1.75
N LYS A 55 14.49 7.30 0.84
CA LYS A 55 15.28 8.54 0.88
C LYS A 55 14.70 9.50 1.92
N ASN A 56 15.57 10.28 2.55
CA ASN A 56 15.18 11.32 3.49
C ASN A 56 14.77 12.60 2.73
N ILE A 57 13.64 12.52 2.02
CA ILE A 57 13.04 13.62 1.26
C ILE A 57 11.59 13.84 1.72
N LYS A 58 10.96 14.91 1.24
CA LYS A 58 9.58 15.24 1.61
C LYS A 58 8.61 14.13 1.17
N TYR A 59 7.50 14.00 1.90
CA TYR A 59 6.52 12.95 1.61
C TYR A 59 5.87 13.15 0.24
N GLU A 60 5.60 14.40 -0.10
CA GLU A 60 5.04 14.87 -1.37
C GLU A 60 5.93 14.44 -2.53
N GLU A 61 7.26 14.60 -2.41
CA GLU A 61 8.22 14.16 -3.41
C GLU A 61 8.19 12.63 -3.60
N ILE A 62 8.00 11.87 -2.53
CA ILE A 62 7.87 10.40 -2.61
C ILE A 62 6.54 10.02 -3.28
N TYR A 63 5.45 10.65 -2.88
CA TYR A 63 4.14 10.42 -3.47
C TYR A 63 4.16 10.73 -4.98
N ASP A 64 4.71 11.88 -5.38
CA ASP A 64 4.80 12.32 -6.77
C ASP A 64 5.65 11.37 -7.62
N GLU A 65 6.79 10.91 -7.10
CA GLU A 65 7.64 9.93 -7.78
C GLU A 65 6.90 8.60 -7.98
N LEU A 66 6.13 8.15 -6.97
CA LEU A 66 5.34 6.93 -7.07
C LEU A 66 4.20 7.09 -8.08
N GLU A 67 3.51 8.22 -8.07
CA GLU A 67 2.41 8.50 -8.98
C GLU A 67 2.89 8.62 -10.43
N SER A 68 3.89 9.48 -10.67
CA SER A 68 4.42 9.78 -12.01
C SER A 68 4.99 8.55 -12.71
N ASN A 69 5.66 7.67 -11.96
CA ASN A 69 6.20 6.41 -12.47
C ASN A 69 5.18 5.25 -12.48
N ASN A 70 3.93 5.48 -12.08
CA ASN A 70 2.91 4.43 -11.95
C ASN A 70 3.32 3.28 -11.00
N ASN A 71 4.10 3.60 -9.96
CA ASN A 71 4.59 2.63 -8.98
C ASN A 71 3.56 2.33 -7.90
N PHE A 72 2.40 1.79 -8.29
CA PHE A 72 1.33 1.39 -7.39
C PHE A 72 0.45 0.33 -8.06
N ASN A 73 -0.27 -0.48 -7.28
CA ASN A 73 -1.31 -1.36 -7.81
C ASN A 73 -2.61 -0.60 -8.07
N ILE A 74 -3.02 0.26 -7.14
CA ILE A 74 -4.32 0.93 -7.14
C ILE A 74 -4.11 2.39 -6.74
N LYS A 75 -4.68 3.32 -7.52
CA LYS A 75 -4.96 4.69 -7.11
C LYS A 75 -6.45 4.78 -6.74
N MET A 76 -6.70 5.26 -5.53
CA MET A 76 -8.03 5.45 -4.94
C MET A 76 -8.63 6.78 -5.40
N ILE A 77 -9.94 6.96 -5.19
CA ILE A 77 -10.68 8.18 -5.59
C ILE A 77 -10.19 9.46 -4.91
N ASP A 78 -9.73 9.36 -3.67
CA ASP A 78 -9.12 10.43 -2.87
C ASP A 78 -7.66 10.73 -3.28
N GLY A 79 -7.15 10.01 -4.28
CA GLY A 79 -5.78 10.09 -4.75
C GLY A 79 -4.81 9.14 -4.06
N ALA A 80 -5.20 8.44 -2.99
CA ALA A 80 -4.27 7.57 -2.26
C ALA A 80 -3.74 6.42 -3.13
N LEU A 81 -2.47 6.07 -2.95
CA LEU A 81 -1.79 5.00 -3.70
C LEU A 81 -1.62 3.76 -2.84
N ILE A 82 -1.87 2.59 -3.42
CA ILE A 82 -1.75 1.29 -2.74
C ILE A 82 -0.74 0.41 -3.47
N GLN A 83 0.18 -0.19 -2.73
CA GLN A 83 1.13 -1.21 -3.19
C GLN A 83 0.87 -2.55 -2.49
N LEU A 84 0.97 -3.63 -3.26
CA LEU A 84 0.70 -5.01 -2.84
C LEU A 84 1.76 -5.94 -3.46
N LEU A 85 2.88 -6.08 -2.76
CA LEU A 85 4.05 -6.79 -3.28
C LEU A 85 4.32 -8.04 -2.44
N TYR A 86 4.49 -9.19 -3.08
CA TYR A 86 4.78 -10.46 -2.42
C TYR A 86 5.90 -11.21 -3.14
N LYS A 87 6.73 -11.91 -2.35
CA LYS A 87 7.78 -12.80 -2.86
C LYS A 87 7.65 -14.16 -2.19
N TYR A 88 7.59 -15.20 -3.02
CA TYR A 88 7.50 -16.59 -2.60
C TYR A 88 8.70 -17.38 -3.09
N GLN A 89 9.07 -18.42 -2.35
CA GLN A 89 9.92 -19.50 -2.84
C GLN A 89 9.15 -20.81 -2.67
N LYS A 90 8.88 -21.49 -3.79
CA LYS A 90 7.97 -22.65 -3.84
C LYS A 90 6.58 -22.26 -3.29
N LYS A 91 6.24 -22.75 -2.08
CA LYS A 91 4.98 -22.46 -1.38
C LYS A 91 5.18 -21.62 -0.11
N THR A 92 6.40 -21.20 0.16
CA THR A 92 6.76 -20.43 1.35
C THR A 92 6.82 -18.96 1.01
N LEU A 93 6.12 -18.13 1.78
CA LEU A 93 6.25 -16.69 1.71
C LEU A 93 7.64 -16.28 2.21
N ILE A 94 8.40 -15.58 1.38
CA ILE A 94 9.73 -15.05 1.72
C ILE A 94 9.60 -13.64 2.24
N SER A 95 8.85 -12.78 1.55
CA SER A 95 8.62 -11.41 1.99
C SER A 95 7.34 -10.84 1.41
N HIS A 96 6.83 -9.78 2.05
CA HIS A 96 5.83 -8.91 1.43
C HIS A 96 6.04 -7.47 1.85
N ARG A 97 5.54 -6.56 1.02
CA ARG A 97 5.42 -5.13 1.30
C ARG A 97 4.05 -4.66 0.85
N LEU A 98 3.22 -4.27 1.79
CA LEU A 98 1.90 -3.69 1.54
C LEU A 98 1.93 -2.25 2.02
N ALA A 99 1.63 -1.30 1.16
CA ALA A 99 1.75 0.11 1.50
C ALA A 99 0.52 0.89 1.06
N PHE A 100 0.14 1.86 1.88
CA PHE A 100 -0.88 2.86 1.63
C PHE A 100 -0.23 4.23 1.76
N PHE A 101 -0.31 5.02 0.71
CA PHE A 101 0.22 6.37 0.62
C PHE A 101 -0.97 7.32 0.43
N PRO A 102 -1.48 7.97 1.50
CA PRO A 102 -2.52 8.99 1.36
C PRO A 102 -2.09 10.09 0.38
N SER A 103 -3.04 10.69 -0.34
CA SER A 103 -2.70 11.86 -1.16
C SER A 103 -2.26 13.02 -0.26
N PRO A 104 -1.07 13.62 -0.45
CA PRO A 104 -0.69 14.83 0.27
C PRO A 104 -1.50 16.04 -0.18
N TYR A 105 -2.16 15.96 -1.35
CA TYR A 105 -2.89 17.06 -1.96
C TYR A 105 -4.37 17.05 -1.65
N LEU A 106 -4.81 16.25 -0.67
CA LEU A 106 -6.20 16.29 -0.20
C LEU A 106 -6.58 17.70 0.31
N GLU A 107 -5.62 18.46 0.84
CA GLU A 107 -5.80 19.90 1.16
C GLU A 107 -6.22 20.75 -0.06
N SER A 108 -5.90 20.33 -1.28
CA SER A 108 -6.32 21.06 -2.50
C SER A 108 -7.82 20.95 -2.77
N PHE A 109 -8.49 19.92 -2.22
CA PHE A 109 -9.97 19.82 -2.22
C PHE A 109 -10.60 20.65 -1.09
N GLN A 110 -9.89 20.87 0.02
CA GLN A 110 -10.34 21.73 1.13
C GLN A 110 -10.30 23.24 0.78
N ASN A 111 -9.65 23.63 -0.32
CA ASN A 111 -9.58 25.03 -0.77
C ASN A 111 -10.82 25.49 -1.56
N GLU A 112 -11.73 24.58 -1.95
CA GLU A 112 -13.07 24.90 -2.47
C GLU A 112 -14.16 24.23 -1.62
N PRO A 113 -14.27 24.58 -0.32
CA PRO A 113 -15.20 23.94 0.61
C PRO A 113 -16.67 24.12 0.16
N GLU A 114 -16.97 25.23 -0.51
CA GLU A 114 -18.29 25.57 -1.05
C GLU A 114 -18.86 24.52 -2.03
N ILE A 115 -18.01 23.68 -2.65
CA ILE A 115 -18.43 22.63 -3.59
C ILE A 115 -18.83 21.33 -2.87
N TYR A 116 -18.31 21.09 -1.67
CA TYR A 116 -18.43 19.81 -0.95
C TYR A 116 -19.14 19.95 0.40
N GLU A 117 -19.49 21.16 0.82
CA GLU A 117 -20.28 21.45 2.03
C GLU A 117 -21.68 20.80 2.01
N ASP A 118 -22.23 20.53 0.83
CA ASP A 118 -23.55 19.90 0.66
C ASP A 118 -23.52 18.35 0.66
N ASP A 119 -22.33 17.73 0.58
CA ASP A 119 -22.20 16.26 0.62
C ASP A 119 -21.80 15.79 2.03
N GLU A 120 -22.75 15.16 2.75
CA GLU A 120 -22.57 14.63 4.12
C GLU A 120 -21.36 13.69 4.28
N ILE A 121 -20.85 13.10 3.19
CA ILE A 121 -19.72 12.17 3.18
C ILE A 121 -18.38 12.90 3.42
N TYR A 122 -18.28 14.20 3.09
CA TYR A 122 -17.01 14.94 3.10
C TYR A 122 -16.87 15.93 4.26
N ALA A 123 -17.94 16.17 5.03
CA ALA A 123 -17.94 17.11 6.14
C ALA A 123 -16.91 16.75 7.24
N ASP A 124 -16.66 15.46 7.47
CA ASP A 124 -15.68 14.98 8.47
C ASP A 124 -14.21 15.08 7.99
N ILE A 125 -13.98 15.30 6.70
CA ILE A 125 -12.63 15.37 6.08
C ILE A 125 -12.01 16.79 6.22
N LEU A 126 -12.77 17.76 6.71
CA LEU A 126 -12.38 19.18 6.79
C LEU A 126 -11.54 19.57 8.03
N GLU A 127 -11.14 18.62 8.88
CA GLU A 127 -10.23 18.93 9.99
C GLU A 127 -8.84 19.33 9.47
N LYS A 128 -8.47 20.60 9.68
CA LYS A 128 -7.22 21.26 9.21
C LYS A 128 -5.90 20.69 9.78
N ASN A 129 -5.94 19.56 10.46
CA ASN A 129 -4.79 18.92 11.13
C ASN A 129 -4.56 17.46 10.68
N ILE A 130 -5.19 17.00 9.59
CA ILE A 130 -5.02 15.63 9.11
C ILE A 130 -3.65 15.49 8.43
N MET A 131 -2.68 14.94 9.15
CA MET A 131 -1.38 14.57 8.57
C MET A 131 -1.54 13.32 7.71
N ALA A 132 -1.14 13.38 6.44
CA ALA A 132 -1.04 12.22 5.57
C ALA A 132 0.05 11.26 6.10
N VAL A 133 -0.36 10.26 6.89
CA VAL A 133 0.55 9.26 7.45
C VAL A 133 0.55 8.02 6.55
N PRO A 134 1.62 7.76 5.78
CA PRO A 134 1.73 6.51 5.03
C PRO A 134 1.75 5.31 5.98
N ILE A 135 1.08 4.23 5.58
CA ILE A 135 0.96 3.00 6.35
C ILE A 135 1.62 1.88 5.57
N ARG A 136 2.46 1.07 6.23
CA ARG A 136 3.13 -0.06 5.56
C ARG A 136 3.17 -1.31 6.42
N PHE A 137 2.82 -2.45 5.86
CA PHE A 137 3.05 -3.77 6.45
C PHE A 137 4.16 -4.49 5.70
N ASP A 138 5.25 -4.76 6.39
CA ASP A 138 6.39 -5.49 5.86
C ASP A 138 6.50 -6.85 6.55
N TYR A 139 6.82 -7.88 5.77
CA TYR A 139 7.23 -9.19 6.25
C TYR A 139 8.58 -9.51 5.63
N ASP A 140 9.58 -9.74 6.48
CA ASP A 140 10.90 -10.21 6.09
C ASP A 140 11.53 -11.00 7.25
N PRO A 141 11.36 -12.34 7.26
CA PRO A 141 11.92 -13.18 8.30
C PRO A 141 13.46 -13.31 8.20
N SER A 142 14.08 -12.92 7.08
CA SER A 142 15.54 -12.94 6.92
C SER A 142 16.21 -11.76 7.64
N ALA A 143 15.48 -10.65 7.79
CA ALA A 143 15.89 -9.50 8.58
C ALA A 143 15.59 -9.66 10.09
N PHE A 144 15.06 -10.81 10.52
CA PHE A 144 14.69 -11.07 11.91
C PHE A 144 15.91 -11.06 12.83
N LYS A 145 15.79 -10.30 13.92
CA LYS A 145 16.70 -10.34 15.06
C LYS A 145 15.87 -10.47 16.32
N GLU A 146 16.17 -11.47 17.14
CA GLU A 146 15.50 -11.67 18.41
C GLU A 146 15.57 -10.37 19.24
N ILE A 147 14.42 -9.93 19.77
CA ILE A 147 14.22 -8.68 20.54
C ILE A 147 14.34 -7.37 19.71
N ASP A 148 15.14 -7.34 18.64
CA ASP A 148 15.47 -6.11 17.90
C ASP A 148 14.61 -5.88 16.64
N HIS A 149 14.35 -6.93 15.83
CA HIS A 149 13.61 -6.81 14.58
C HIS A 149 12.60 -7.96 14.40
N PRO A 150 11.28 -7.71 14.51
CA PRO A 150 10.26 -8.73 14.33
C PRO A 150 10.16 -9.16 12.85
N LYS A 151 9.69 -10.39 12.62
CA LYS A 151 9.51 -10.95 11.26
C LYS A 151 8.48 -10.17 10.44
N SER A 152 7.51 -9.56 11.10
CA SER A 152 6.48 -8.73 10.50
C SER A 152 6.35 -7.42 11.28
N HIS A 153 6.18 -6.29 10.61
CA HIS A 153 5.95 -5.01 11.27
C HIS A 153 5.00 -4.10 10.48
N LEU A 154 4.27 -3.28 11.23
CA LEU A 154 3.50 -2.14 10.75
C LEU A 154 4.35 -0.88 10.93
N THR A 155 4.54 -0.11 9.86
CA THR A 155 5.18 1.20 9.89
C THR A 155 4.12 2.28 9.70
N LEU A 156 4.13 3.31 10.55
CA LEU A 156 3.31 4.51 10.42
C LEU A 156 4.21 5.72 10.18
N GLY A 157 4.02 6.40 9.05
CA GLY A 157 4.86 7.51 8.64
C GLY A 157 6.23 7.07 8.13
N GLN A 158 7.11 8.04 7.90
CA GLN A 158 8.48 7.80 7.42
C GLN A 158 9.53 7.78 8.54
N PHE A 159 9.10 7.66 9.78
CA PHE A 159 10.00 7.69 10.93
C PHE A 159 10.68 6.33 11.10
N LYS A 160 12.02 6.31 11.15
CA LYS A 160 12.83 5.08 11.32
C LYS A 160 12.38 4.19 12.49
N ASN A 161 11.78 4.78 13.53
CA ASN A 161 11.46 4.10 14.78
C ASN A 161 9.95 3.88 15.01
N CYS A 162 9.08 4.26 14.07
CA CYS A 162 7.64 4.04 14.22
C CYS A 162 7.24 2.69 13.60
N ARG A 163 7.80 1.61 14.15
CA ARG A 163 7.55 0.23 13.74
C ARG A 163 6.88 -0.54 14.87
N ILE A 164 5.64 -0.94 14.64
CA ILE A 164 4.85 -1.73 15.59
C ILE A 164 5.00 -3.21 15.16
N PRO A 165 5.50 -4.10 16.04
CA PRO A 165 5.60 -5.52 15.72
C PRO A 165 4.20 -6.10 15.48
N VAL A 166 4.04 -6.93 14.43
CA VAL A 166 2.80 -7.66 14.18
C VAL A 166 3.06 -9.16 14.15
N SER A 167 2.07 -9.95 14.56
CA SER A 167 2.23 -11.38 14.84
C SER A 167 2.40 -12.24 13.58
N SER A 168 1.96 -11.78 12.42
CA SER A 168 1.96 -12.58 11.19
C SER A 168 1.92 -11.72 9.91
N PRO A 169 2.36 -12.29 8.77
CA PRO A 169 2.10 -11.70 7.45
C PRO A 169 0.60 -11.59 7.18
N ILE A 170 0.19 -10.59 6.40
CA ILE A 170 -1.22 -10.36 6.09
C ILE A 170 -1.52 -10.53 4.60
N THR A 171 -2.76 -10.92 4.29
CA THR A 171 -3.25 -11.08 2.92
C THR A 171 -3.68 -9.75 2.31
N PRO A 172 -3.71 -9.64 0.96
CA PRO A 172 -4.15 -8.42 0.28
C PRO A 172 -5.53 -7.94 0.75
N SER A 173 -6.51 -8.84 0.79
CA SER A 173 -7.86 -8.50 1.23
C SER A 173 -7.94 -8.02 2.69
N LEU A 174 -7.08 -8.54 3.57
CA LEU A 174 -7.04 -8.10 4.97
C LEU A 174 -6.45 -6.69 5.07
N PHE A 175 -5.39 -6.42 4.31
CA PHE A 175 -4.81 -5.09 4.24
C PHE A 175 -5.79 -4.06 3.70
N ILE A 176 -6.49 -4.34 2.60
CA ILE A 176 -7.53 -3.41 2.09
C ILE A 176 -8.68 -3.24 3.07
N SER A 177 -9.17 -4.32 3.69
CA SER A 177 -10.19 -4.17 4.73
C SER A 177 -9.71 -3.33 5.91
N PHE A 178 -8.42 -3.35 6.24
CA PHE A 178 -7.84 -2.53 7.29
C PHE A 178 -7.81 -1.05 6.87
N ILE A 179 -7.35 -0.75 5.66
CA ILE A 179 -7.34 0.62 5.11
C ILE A 179 -8.75 1.19 5.01
N LEU A 180 -9.73 0.45 4.47
CA LEU A 180 -11.11 0.92 4.33
C LEU A 180 -11.86 1.10 5.65
N LYS A 181 -11.34 0.59 6.78
CA LYS A 181 -11.89 0.83 8.12
C LYS A 181 -11.19 1.99 8.84
N LEU A 182 -10.06 2.44 8.32
CA LEU A 182 -9.32 3.60 8.80
C LEU A 182 -9.75 4.89 8.09
N LEU A 183 -10.20 4.76 6.84
CA LEU A 183 -10.93 5.78 6.08
C LEU A 183 -12.37 5.88 6.59
#